data_AF-A0A7V4QU65-F1
#
_entry.id   AF-A0A7V4QU65-F1
#
_cell.length_a   1.000
_cell.length_b   1.000
_cell.length_c   1.000
_cell.angle_alpha   90.00
_cell.angle_beta   90.00
_cell.angle_gamma   90.00
#
_symmetry.space_group_name_H-M   'P 1'
#
loop_
_entity.id
_entity.type
_entity.pdbx_description
1 polymer ?
#
loop_
_entity_poly.entity_id
_entity_poly.type
_entity_poly.pdbx_seq_one_letter_code
_entity_poly.pdbx_strand_id
1 'polypeptide(L)'
;MIKEIEQMEMPDWLKNNDFNFDVYKVLKDSLYYPCSHFDGKPVKYFMGNVFSFVYVDYGVTKEKLWQALKQRGFKGYHIIHQQKITEKELIPNGWCVRILPDDNEKEIFDIMRDMFKINMEKAFCEWIIFERDSDKDDSYNPSKFSLLYLYADGVAAYQALYLSNKIAPKMIAIIQPGYGFGGNYTDFRDRKKIFAKSIFYGTNLLPKYIINGSWHRLEPKDRKPFWKEYNKLLWEMSQKDRNLTLWGRNV
;
A
#
# COMPACT_ATOMS: atom_id res chain seq x y z
N MET A 1 8.44 -5.86 13.52
CA MET A 1 8.38 -4.40 13.72
C MET A 1 9.77 -3.79 13.76
N ILE A 2 9.92 -2.59 13.22
CA ILE A 2 11.16 -1.80 13.34
C ILE A 2 11.08 -0.89 14.57
N LYS A 3 12.23 -0.56 15.19
CA LYS A 3 12.32 0.19 16.45
C LYS A 3 12.63 1.67 16.24
N GLU A 4 12.99 2.04 15.01
CA GLU A 4 13.46 3.37 14.60
C GLU A 4 12.31 4.38 14.44
N ILE A 5 11.06 3.93 14.49
CA ILE A 5 9.86 4.77 14.46
C ILE A 5 8.85 4.31 15.51
N GLU A 6 7.87 5.18 15.79
CA GLU A 6 6.79 4.90 16.73
C GLU A 6 6.08 3.58 16.44
N GLN A 7 5.96 2.74 17.47
CA GLN A 7 5.04 1.62 17.49
C GLN A 7 3.63 2.17 17.74
N MET A 8 2.63 1.53 17.17
CA MET A 8 1.24 1.87 17.41
C MET A 8 0.65 0.89 18.42
N GLU A 9 -0.26 1.39 19.24
CA GLU A 9 -1.21 0.53 19.92
C GLU A 9 -2.17 -0.08 18.90
N MET A 10 -2.58 -1.32 19.16
CA MET A 10 -3.59 -1.98 18.32
C MET A 10 -4.91 -1.18 18.39
N PRO A 11 -5.49 -0.78 17.25
CA PRO A 11 -6.75 -0.05 17.26
C PRO A 11 -7.88 -0.88 17.89
N ASP A 12 -8.77 -0.22 18.64
CA ASP A 12 -9.87 -0.89 19.35
C ASP A 12 -10.78 -1.71 18.42
N TRP A 13 -11.03 -1.22 17.21
CA TRP A 13 -11.84 -1.93 16.21
C TRP A 13 -11.22 -3.27 15.78
N LEU A 14 -9.90 -3.40 15.86
CA LEU A 14 -9.18 -4.64 15.56
C LEU A 14 -9.07 -5.52 16.82
N LYS A 15 -8.87 -4.89 17.98
CA LYS A 15 -8.72 -5.58 19.27
C LYS A 15 -10.00 -6.30 19.71
N ASN A 16 -11.16 -5.67 19.51
CA ASN A 16 -12.45 -6.12 20.08
C ASN A 16 -13.19 -7.16 19.23
N ASN A 17 -12.63 -7.59 18.08
CA ASN A 17 -13.28 -8.51 17.14
C ASN A 17 -14.63 -8.03 16.56
N ASP A 18 -14.91 -6.73 16.66
CA ASP A 18 -16.11 -6.12 16.08
C ASP A 18 -15.81 -5.63 14.65
N PHE A 19 -15.74 -6.58 13.72
CA PHE A 19 -15.29 -6.33 12.35
C PHE A 19 -16.38 -5.73 11.47
N ASN A 20 -16.75 -4.49 11.77
CA ASN A 20 -17.56 -3.64 10.90
C ASN A 20 -16.65 -2.74 10.07
N PHE A 21 -16.76 -2.84 8.74
CA PHE A 21 -15.92 -2.03 7.86
C PHE A 21 -16.23 -0.54 8.02
N ASP A 22 -15.21 0.23 8.34
CA ASP A 22 -15.24 1.68 8.41
C ASP A 22 -13.99 2.20 7.69
N VAL A 23 -14.20 2.86 6.56
CA VAL A 23 -13.11 3.33 5.70
C VAL A 23 -12.17 4.27 6.44
N TYR A 24 -12.66 5.13 7.35
CA TYR A 24 -11.81 6.05 8.08
C TYR A 24 -10.90 5.30 9.04
N LYS A 25 -11.41 4.27 9.72
CA LYS A 25 -10.62 3.41 10.62
C LYS A 25 -9.58 2.57 9.89
N VAL A 26 -9.92 2.06 8.70
CA VAL A 26 -9.03 1.22 7.89
C VAL A 26 -7.95 2.07 7.20
N LEU A 27 -8.25 3.29 6.74
CA LEU A 27 -7.30 4.14 6.04
C LEU A 27 -6.42 5.00 6.97
N LYS A 28 -6.94 5.39 8.13
CA LYS A 28 -6.17 6.19 9.09
C LYS A 28 -4.96 5.41 9.58
N ASP A 29 -3.82 6.07 9.55
CA ASP A 29 -2.53 5.53 9.96
C ASP A 29 -2.12 4.21 9.25
N SER A 30 -2.68 3.96 8.07
CA SER A 30 -2.39 2.77 7.27
C SER A 30 -1.04 2.85 6.56
N LEU A 31 -0.63 1.72 5.99
CA LEU A 31 0.39 1.67 4.94
C LEU A 31 -0.30 1.47 3.59
N TYR A 32 -0.09 2.41 2.67
CA TYR A 32 -0.56 2.31 1.30
C TYR A 32 0.53 1.76 0.38
N TYR A 33 0.23 0.72 -0.39
CA TYR A 33 1.18 0.10 -1.31
C TYR A 33 0.54 -0.08 -2.69
N PRO A 34 0.78 0.87 -3.62
CA PRO A 34 0.40 0.68 -5.01
C PRO A 34 1.34 -0.33 -5.69
N CYS A 35 0.76 -1.14 -6.56
CA CYS A 35 1.43 -2.17 -7.36
C CYS A 35 2.12 -3.21 -6.46
N SER A 36 1.36 -3.66 -5.47
CA SER A 36 1.82 -4.51 -4.38
C SER A 36 2.03 -5.97 -4.76
N HIS A 37 1.39 -6.42 -5.84
CA HIS A 37 1.25 -7.84 -6.19
C HIS A 37 0.92 -8.69 -4.94
N PHE A 38 1.76 -9.65 -4.58
CA PHE A 38 1.66 -10.44 -3.33
C PHE A 38 2.84 -10.19 -2.38
N ASP A 39 3.44 -8.99 -2.40
CA ASP A 39 4.63 -8.72 -1.61
C ASP A 39 4.30 -8.58 -0.12
N GLY A 40 4.60 -9.63 0.65
CA GLY A 40 4.43 -9.65 2.10
C GLY A 40 5.51 -8.88 2.89
N LYS A 41 6.50 -8.25 2.25
CA LYS A 41 7.57 -7.54 2.96
C LYS A 41 7.07 -6.36 3.80
N PRO A 42 6.19 -5.46 3.31
CA PRO A 42 5.66 -4.38 4.14
C PRO A 42 5.00 -4.91 5.41
N VAL A 43 4.17 -5.95 5.31
CA VAL A 43 3.57 -6.62 6.47
C VAL A 43 4.66 -7.18 7.40
N LYS A 44 5.62 -7.93 6.87
CA LYS A 44 6.71 -8.54 7.67
C LYS A 44 7.48 -7.52 8.51
N TYR A 45 7.79 -6.35 7.96
CA TYR A 45 8.69 -5.39 8.61
C TYR A 45 7.96 -4.31 9.42
N PHE A 46 6.80 -3.86 8.94
CA PHE A 46 6.10 -2.69 9.51
C PHE A 46 4.84 -3.05 10.32
N MET A 47 4.48 -4.33 10.44
CA MET A 47 3.43 -4.72 11.39
C MET A 47 3.83 -4.29 12.81
N GLY A 48 2.89 -3.65 13.52
CA GLY A 48 3.12 -3.02 14.83
C GLY A 48 3.55 -1.55 14.73
N ASN A 49 4.13 -1.12 13.60
CA ASN A 49 4.25 0.30 13.27
C ASN A 49 3.01 0.82 12.53
N VAL A 50 2.26 -0.08 11.89
CA VAL A 50 0.89 0.06 11.38
C VAL A 50 0.13 -1.25 11.60
N PHE A 51 -1.20 -1.18 11.61
CA PHE A 51 -2.10 -2.35 11.73
C PHE A 51 -2.98 -2.57 10.50
N SER A 52 -3.08 -1.58 9.62
CA SER A 52 -3.87 -1.65 8.39
C SER A 52 -2.97 -1.48 7.17
N PHE A 53 -3.03 -2.44 6.27
CA PHE A 53 -2.28 -2.47 5.02
C PHE A 53 -3.24 -2.36 3.85
N VAL A 54 -3.07 -1.36 3.00
CA VAL A 54 -3.90 -1.10 1.83
C VAL A 54 -3.09 -1.39 0.57
N TYR A 55 -3.37 -2.54 -0.04
CA TYR A 55 -2.65 -3.07 -1.19
C TYR A 55 -3.50 -2.88 -2.45
N VAL A 56 -2.88 -2.40 -3.53
CA VAL A 56 -3.58 -2.12 -4.79
C VAL A 56 -2.78 -2.71 -5.95
N ASP A 57 -3.41 -3.53 -6.79
CA ASP A 57 -2.76 -4.10 -7.96
C ASP A 57 -3.78 -4.58 -9.01
N TYR A 58 -3.74 -4.01 -10.22
CA TYR A 58 -4.60 -4.44 -11.34
C TYR A 58 -4.03 -5.64 -12.13
N GLY A 59 -2.88 -6.17 -11.74
CA GLY A 59 -2.28 -7.39 -12.32
C GLY A 59 -2.69 -8.67 -11.58
N VAL A 60 -3.42 -8.54 -10.47
CA VAL A 60 -3.76 -9.63 -9.55
C VAL A 60 -5.27 -9.87 -9.51
N THR A 61 -5.75 -10.91 -10.19
CA THR A 61 -7.17 -11.29 -10.11
C THR A 61 -7.55 -11.80 -8.72
N LYS A 62 -8.86 -11.81 -8.42
CA LYS A 62 -9.40 -12.29 -7.14
C LYS A 62 -8.98 -13.73 -6.86
N GLU A 63 -9.03 -14.58 -7.87
CA GLU A 63 -8.64 -16.00 -7.77
C GLU A 63 -7.16 -16.14 -7.42
N LYS A 64 -6.30 -15.34 -8.06
CA LYS A 64 -4.87 -15.33 -7.76
C LYS A 64 -4.59 -14.85 -6.33
N LEU A 65 -5.33 -13.85 -5.84
CA LEU A 65 -5.26 -13.42 -4.44
C LEU A 65 -5.57 -14.56 -3.49
N TRP A 66 -6.71 -15.22 -3.65
CA TRP A 66 -7.09 -16.33 -2.78
C TRP A 66 -6.13 -17.51 -2.87
N GLN A 67 -5.63 -17.81 -4.08
CA GLN A 67 -4.60 -18.83 -4.26
C GLN A 67 -3.31 -18.48 -3.51
N ALA A 68 -2.84 -17.23 -3.62
CA ALA A 68 -1.63 -16.78 -2.93
C ALA A 68 -1.80 -16.80 -1.40
N LEU A 69 -2.96 -16.37 -0.89
CA LEU A 69 -3.28 -16.41 0.54
C LEU A 69 -3.37 -17.85 1.07
N LYS A 70 -3.93 -18.78 0.28
CA LYS A 70 -4.05 -20.19 0.67
C LYS A 70 -2.71 -20.93 0.62
N GLN A 71 -1.90 -20.70 -0.41
CA GLN A 71 -0.66 -21.46 -0.61
C GLN A 71 0.51 -20.91 0.22
N ARG A 72 0.62 -19.59 0.32
CA ARG A 72 1.74 -18.92 0.97
C ARG A 72 1.31 -18.14 2.20
N GLY A 73 0.24 -17.36 2.07
CA GLY A 73 -0.31 -16.53 3.15
C GLY A 73 0.72 -15.65 3.85
N PHE A 74 0.44 -15.32 5.09
CA PHE A 74 1.37 -14.66 6.00
C PHE A 74 1.81 -15.65 7.07
N LYS A 75 3.10 -16.00 7.11
CA LYS A 75 3.62 -17.04 7.99
C LYS A 75 3.36 -16.72 9.46
N GLY A 76 2.70 -17.63 10.18
CA GLY A 76 2.33 -17.47 11.58
C GLY A 76 1.01 -16.73 11.80
N TYR A 77 0.19 -16.62 10.76
CA TYR A 77 -1.13 -15.98 10.79
C TYR A 77 -2.15 -16.76 9.97
N HIS A 78 -3.40 -16.73 10.41
CA HIS A 78 -4.56 -17.26 9.70
C HIS A 78 -5.66 -16.21 9.56
N ILE A 79 -6.57 -16.40 8.61
CA ILE A 79 -7.68 -15.46 8.35
C ILE A 79 -8.80 -15.73 9.36
N ILE A 80 -9.28 -14.65 10.01
CA ILE A 80 -10.42 -14.71 10.95
C ILE A 80 -11.63 -13.90 10.49
N HIS A 81 -11.46 -13.02 9.49
CA HIS A 81 -12.56 -12.28 8.88
C HIS A 81 -12.27 -11.98 7.41
N GLN A 82 -13.32 -12.01 6.60
CA GLN A 82 -13.29 -11.62 5.20
C GLN A 82 -14.59 -10.88 4.86
N GLN A 83 -14.47 -9.74 4.18
CA GLN A 83 -15.60 -8.99 3.66
C GLN A 83 -15.28 -8.43 2.28
N LYS A 84 -16.19 -8.63 1.32
CA LYS A 84 -16.16 -7.90 0.05
C LYS A 84 -16.62 -6.47 0.31
N ILE A 85 -15.83 -5.49 -0.10
CA ILE A 85 -16.15 -4.07 0.08
C ILE A 85 -16.64 -3.49 -1.24
N THR A 86 -17.72 -2.72 -1.18
CA THR A 86 -18.28 -2.01 -2.32
C THR A 86 -17.61 -0.65 -2.52
N GLU A 87 -17.74 -0.09 -3.72
CA GLU A 87 -17.28 1.28 -4.00
C GLU A 87 -17.92 2.30 -3.03
N LYS A 88 -19.22 2.19 -2.76
CA LYS A 88 -19.92 3.10 -1.83
C LYS A 88 -19.36 3.06 -0.41
N GLU A 89 -18.85 1.91 0.04
CA GLU A 89 -18.19 1.79 1.35
C GLU A 89 -16.78 2.41 1.35
N LEU A 90 -16.05 2.34 0.22
CA LEU A 90 -14.71 2.93 0.08
C LEU A 90 -14.75 4.46 -0.08
N ILE A 91 -15.78 4.97 -0.74
CA ILE A 91 -15.94 6.39 -1.05
C ILE A 91 -17.37 6.83 -0.70
N PRO A 92 -17.74 6.86 0.60
CA PRO A 92 -19.10 7.19 1.03
C PRO A 92 -19.54 8.59 0.61
N ASN A 93 -18.59 9.50 0.34
CA ASN A 93 -18.85 10.85 -0.14
C ASN A 93 -18.67 11.00 -1.67
N GLY A 94 -18.54 9.88 -2.39
CA GLY A 94 -18.23 9.85 -3.82
C GLY A 94 -16.75 10.09 -4.14
N TRP A 95 -16.37 9.75 -5.37
CA TRP A 95 -15.01 9.98 -5.87
C TRP A 95 -14.95 11.32 -6.57
N CYS A 96 -14.04 12.18 -6.12
CA CYS A 96 -13.74 13.43 -6.78
C CYS A 96 -12.29 13.39 -7.30
N VAL A 97 -12.13 13.21 -8.60
CA VAL A 97 -10.82 13.26 -9.25
C VAL A 97 -10.24 14.66 -9.08
N ARG A 98 -9.06 14.75 -8.49
CA ARG A 98 -8.39 16.04 -8.18
C ARG A 98 -7.27 16.35 -9.15
N ILE A 99 -6.55 15.32 -9.56
CA ILE A 99 -5.40 15.44 -10.45
C ILE A 99 -5.64 14.54 -11.66
N LEU A 100 -5.57 15.12 -12.86
CA LEU A 100 -5.67 14.39 -14.11
C LEU A 100 -4.27 13.99 -14.62
N PRO A 101 -4.13 12.86 -15.33
CA PRO A 101 -2.91 12.53 -16.05
C PRO A 101 -2.64 13.55 -17.16
N ASP A 102 -1.38 13.73 -17.52
CA ASP A 102 -1.04 14.40 -18.78
C ASP A 102 -1.40 13.52 -20.01
N ASP A 103 -1.46 14.11 -21.20
CA ASP A 103 -1.85 13.39 -22.43
C ASP A 103 -0.98 12.16 -22.70
N ASN A 104 0.32 12.26 -22.38
CA ASN A 104 1.26 11.17 -22.54
C ASN A 104 1.03 10.05 -21.50
N GLU A 105 0.75 10.38 -20.24
CA GLU A 105 0.37 9.41 -19.20
C GLU A 105 -0.94 8.70 -19.56
N LYS A 106 -1.90 9.41 -20.16
CA LYS A 106 -3.15 8.82 -20.64
C LYS A 106 -2.91 7.84 -21.79
N GLU A 107 -2.12 8.24 -22.79
CA GLU A 107 -1.77 7.37 -23.92
C GLU A 107 -1.04 6.10 -23.44
N ILE A 108 -0.04 6.24 -22.57
CA ILE A 108 0.66 5.09 -22.00
C ILE A 108 -0.30 4.23 -21.18
N PHE A 109 -1.23 4.80 -20.41
CA PHE A 109 -2.23 4.03 -19.69
C PHE A 109 -3.08 3.17 -20.62
N ASP A 110 -3.58 3.73 -21.72
CA ASP A 110 -4.36 2.96 -22.70
C ASP A 110 -3.52 1.83 -23.32
N ILE A 111 -2.26 2.09 -23.69
CA ILE A 111 -1.33 1.07 -24.20
C ILE A 111 -1.10 -0.05 -23.17
N MET A 112 -0.81 0.31 -21.92
CA MET A 112 -0.55 -0.66 -20.86
C MET A 112 -1.80 -1.47 -20.53
N ARG A 113 -2.98 -0.83 -20.50
CA ARG A 113 -4.26 -1.52 -20.30
C ARG A 113 -4.47 -2.60 -21.35
N ASP A 114 -4.25 -2.27 -22.62
CA ASP A 114 -4.48 -3.18 -23.72
C ASP A 114 -3.40 -4.29 -23.76
N MET A 115 -2.12 -3.92 -23.58
CA MET A 115 -0.99 -4.86 -23.56
C MET A 115 -1.11 -5.90 -22.44
N PHE A 116 -1.48 -5.46 -21.23
CA PHE A 116 -1.61 -6.33 -20.06
C PHE A 116 -3.03 -6.87 -19.86
N LYS A 117 -3.95 -6.56 -20.77
CA LYS A 117 -5.37 -6.97 -20.73
C LYS A 117 -6.02 -6.65 -19.39
N ILE A 118 -5.74 -5.45 -18.86
CA ILE A 118 -6.31 -4.96 -17.61
C ILE A 118 -7.81 -4.81 -17.82
N ASN A 119 -8.61 -5.51 -17.00
CA ASN A 119 -10.06 -5.50 -17.09
C ASN A 119 -10.66 -4.96 -15.79
N MET A 120 -11.03 -3.69 -15.80
CA MET A 120 -11.63 -3.00 -14.66
C MET A 120 -13.06 -3.47 -14.34
N GLU A 121 -13.75 -4.17 -15.25
CA GLU A 121 -15.04 -4.81 -14.95
C GLU A 121 -14.90 -5.96 -13.94
N LYS A 122 -13.68 -6.50 -13.79
CA LYS A 122 -13.33 -7.52 -12.79
C LYS A 122 -12.80 -6.91 -11.49
N ALA A 123 -12.89 -5.59 -11.32
CA ALA A 123 -12.45 -4.93 -10.11
C ALA A 123 -13.14 -5.52 -8.87
N PHE A 124 -12.35 -5.67 -7.81
CA PHE A 124 -12.80 -6.17 -6.53
C PHE A 124 -12.04 -5.48 -5.40
N CYS A 125 -12.64 -5.51 -4.22
CA CYS A 125 -12.00 -5.10 -2.99
C CYS A 125 -12.34 -6.12 -1.90
N GLU A 126 -11.32 -6.70 -1.27
CA GLU A 126 -11.46 -7.63 -0.15
C GLU A 126 -10.80 -7.02 1.08
N TRP A 127 -11.56 -6.92 2.17
CA TRP A 127 -11.05 -6.61 3.49
C TRP A 127 -10.89 -7.89 4.29
N ILE A 128 -9.69 -8.13 4.79
CA ILE A 128 -9.28 -9.39 5.41
C ILE A 128 -8.60 -9.08 6.73
N ILE A 129 -9.01 -9.78 7.79
CA ILE A 129 -8.36 -9.70 9.10
C ILE A 129 -7.62 -11.00 9.36
N PHE A 130 -6.37 -10.86 9.80
CA PHE A 130 -5.50 -11.96 10.16
C PHE A 130 -5.26 -11.96 11.66
N GLU A 131 -5.22 -13.16 12.24
CA GLU A 131 -4.84 -13.40 13.63
C GLU A 131 -3.59 -14.27 13.68
N ARG A 132 -2.72 -13.97 14.64
CA ARG A 132 -1.48 -14.68 14.90
C ARG A 132 -1.81 -16.08 15.40
N ASP A 133 -1.12 -17.08 14.87
CA ASP A 133 -1.31 -18.48 15.26
C ASP A 133 -1.02 -18.67 16.75
N SER A 134 -1.80 -19.55 17.40
CA SER A 134 -1.75 -19.77 18.84
C SER A 134 -0.45 -20.43 19.33
N ASP A 135 0.34 -21.00 18.43
CA ASP A 135 1.68 -21.55 18.70
C ASP A 135 2.78 -20.48 18.73
N LYS A 136 2.44 -19.20 18.48
CA LYS A 136 3.34 -18.05 18.61
C LYS A 136 3.02 -17.28 19.88
N ASP A 137 4.00 -16.57 20.41
CA ASP A 137 3.84 -15.62 21.53
C ASP A 137 3.99 -14.16 21.07
N ASP A 138 3.84 -13.22 22.01
CA ASP A 138 3.91 -11.77 21.75
C ASP A 138 5.29 -11.30 21.26
N SER A 139 6.33 -12.14 21.34
CA SER A 139 7.65 -11.83 20.77
C SER A 139 7.69 -11.96 19.25
N TYR A 140 6.73 -12.66 18.65
CA TYR A 140 6.70 -12.90 17.20
C TYR A 140 6.35 -11.63 16.42
N ASN A 141 5.15 -11.09 16.65
CA ASN A 141 4.56 -9.88 16.05
C ASN A 141 3.18 -9.61 16.71
N PRO A 142 2.52 -8.47 16.46
CA PRO A 142 1.20 -8.19 17.02
C PRO A 142 0.16 -9.29 16.73
N SER A 143 -0.81 -9.47 17.64
CA SER A 143 -1.76 -10.58 17.53
C SER A 143 -2.69 -10.49 16.32
N LYS A 144 -2.92 -9.30 15.75
CA LYS A 144 -3.77 -9.10 14.57
C LYS A 144 -3.25 -8.02 13.64
N PHE A 145 -3.66 -8.10 12.39
CA PHE A 145 -3.55 -7.00 11.43
C PHE A 145 -4.65 -7.10 10.36
N SER A 146 -4.84 -6.02 9.62
CA SER A 146 -5.82 -5.90 8.54
C SER A 146 -5.13 -5.71 7.19
N LEU A 147 -5.69 -6.35 6.17
CA LEU A 147 -5.35 -6.14 4.77
C LEU A 147 -6.61 -5.71 4.01
N LEU A 148 -6.56 -4.57 3.34
CA LEU A 148 -7.51 -4.15 2.32
C LEU A 148 -6.84 -4.31 0.96
N TYR A 149 -7.30 -5.26 0.15
CA TYR A 149 -6.72 -5.55 -1.16
C TYR A 149 -7.66 -5.13 -2.29
N LEU A 150 -7.18 -4.28 -3.19
CA LEU A 150 -7.96 -3.76 -4.32
C LEU A 150 -7.35 -4.19 -5.65
N TYR A 151 -8.20 -4.69 -6.55
CA TYR A 151 -7.92 -4.64 -7.99
C TYR A 151 -8.28 -3.26 -8.52
N ALA A 152 -7.29 -2.39 -8.64
CA ALA A 152 -7.47 -1.04 -9.15
C ALA A 152 -6.14 -0.46 -9.66
N ASP A 153 -6.21 0.69 -10.33
CA ASP A 153 -5.03 1.54 -10.54
C ASP A 153 -4.56 2.13 -9.20
N GLY A 154 -3.25 2.10 -8.96
CA GLY A 154 -2.64 2.67 -7.77
C GLY A 154 -2.88 4.18 -7.64
N VAL A 155 -2.83 4.94 -8.73
CA VAL A 155 -3.04 6.39 -8.62
C VAL A 155 -4.52 6.72 -8.38
N ALA A 156 -5.41 6.11 -9.16
CA ALA A 156 -6.85 6.27 -8.98
C ALA A 156 -7.30 5.84 -7.57
N ALA A 157 -6.82 4.71 -7.08
CA ALA A 157 -7.11 4.24 -5.73
C ALA A 157 -6.60 5.20 -4.66
N TYR A 158 -5.40 5.79 -4.81
CA TYR A 158 -4.94 6.80 -3.87
C TYR A 158 -5.85 8.04 -3.85
N GLN A 159 -6.24 8.56 -5.03
CA GLN A 159 -7.14 9.71 -5.10
C GLN A 159 -8.54 9.40 -4.52
N ALA A 160 -9.07 8.20 -4.79
CA ALA A 160 -10.36 7.77 -4.27
C ALA A 160 -10.31 7.56 -2.74
N LEU A 161 -9.37 6.77 -2.25
CA LEU A 161 -9.31 6.37 -0.84
C LEU A 161 -8.85 7.51 0.06
N TYR A 162 -7.77 8.21 -0.30
CA TYR A 162 -7.12 9.17 0.60
C TYR A 162 -7.54 10.61 0.32
N LEU A 163 -7.43 11.08 -0.93
CA LEU A 163 -7.77 12.47 -1.26
C LEU A 163 -9.27 12.76 -1.10
N SER A 164 -10.14 11.87 -1.57
CA SER A 164 -11.59 12.10 -1.48
C SER A 164 -12.10 12.03 -0.04
N ASN A 165 -11.51 11.17 0.79
CA ASN A 165 -11.84 11.08 2.22
C ASN A 165 -11.05 12.08 3.09
N LYS A 166 -10.14 12.89 2.52
CA LYS A 166 -9.30 13.87 3.23
C LYS A 166 -8.47 13.25 4.36
N ILE A 167 -7.84 12.11 4.07
CA ILE A 167 -6.94 11.38 4.98
C ILE A 167 -5.62 11.15 4.25
N ALA A 168 -4.51 11.06 4.97
CA ALA A 168 -3.26 10.52 4.43
C ALA A 168 -2.93 9.19 5.12
N PRO A 169 -2.35 8.22 4.41
CA PRO A 169 -1.78 7.05 5.07
C PRO A 169 -0.59 7.49 5.93
N LYS A 170 -0.23 6.71 6.95
CA LYS A 170 0.99 6.97 7.72
C LYS A 170 2.23 6.70 6.87
N MET A 171 2.17 5.67 6.01
CA MET A 171 3.27 5.21 5.18
C MET A 171 2.83 4.98 3.75
N ILE A 172 3.70 5.26 2.77
CA ILE A 172 3.55 4.76 1.40
C ILE A 172 4.74 3.88 1.04
N ALA A 173 4.48 2.70 0.47
CA ALA A 173 5.50 1.83 -0.06
C ALA A 173 5.61 1.96 -1.58
N ILE A 174 6.81 2.30 -2.07
CA ILE A 174 7.18 2.32 -3.49
C ILE A 174 8.33 1.33 -3.66
N ILE A 175 7.97 0.07 -3.90
CA ILE A 175 8.91 -1.04 -4.00
C ILE A 175 8.78 -1.61 -5.40
N GLN A 176 9.80 -1.38 -6.24
CA GLN A 176 9.82 -1.74 -7.66
C GLN A 176 8.48 -1.42 -8.36
N PRO A 177 8.16 -0.14 -8.56
CA PRO A 177 6.83 0.29 -9.01
C PRO A 177 6.61 0.03 -10.51
N GLY A 178 7.21 -1.01 -11.10
CA GLY A 178 6.86 -1.55 -12.41
C GLY A 178 6.78 -0.59 -13.61
N TYR A 179 7.35 0.62 -13.55
CA TYR A 179 7.19 1.61 -14.62
C TYR A 179 7.76 1.08 -15.95
N GLY A 180 6.97 1.20 -17.02
CA GLY A 180 7.30 0.64 -18.34
C GLY A 180 6.99 -0.86 -18.41
N PHE A 181 8.00 -1.70 -18.60
CA PHE A 181 7.83 -3.16 -18.81
C PHE A 181 7.22 -3.93 -17.62
N GLY A 182 7.09 -3.30 -16.44
CA GLY A 182 6.39 -3.89 -15.30
C GLY A 182 4.89 -3.60 -15.28
N GLY A 183 4.35 -2.91 -16.28
CA GLY A 183 2.92 -2.68 -16.46
C GLY A 183 2.35 -1.45 -15.77
N ASN A 184 3.18 -0.62 -15.12
CA ASN A 184 2.76 0.70 -14.63
C ASN A 184 2.96 1.77 -15.70
N TYR A 185 1.92 2.58 -15.89
CA TYR A 185 1.90 3.64 -16.92
C TYR A 185 2.62 4.93 -16.49
N THR A 186 2.89 5.11 -15.21
CA THR A 186 3.49 6.32 -14.65
C THR A 186 4.58 5.98 -13.64
N ASP A 187 5.64 6.77 -13.58
CA ASP A 187 6.71 6.58 -12.60
C ASP A 187 6.32 7.22 -11.27
N PHE A 188 5.97 6.38 -10.30
CA PHE A 188 5.60 6.81 -8.95
C PHE A 188 6.70 7.61 -8.25
N ARG A 189 7.95 7.51 -8.69
CA ARG A 189 9.10 8.20 -8.08
C ARG A 189 9.26 9.61 -8.60
N ASP A 190 8.76 9.92 -9.80
CA ASP A 190 8.91 11.24 -10.40
C ASP A 190 7.92 12.23 -9.78
N ARG A 191 8.46 13.28 -9.15
CA ARG A 191 7.71 14.35 -8.50
C ARG A 191 6.75 15.10 -9.44
N LYS A 192 6.99 15.05 -10.75
CA LYS A 192 6.19 15.69 -11.79
C LYS A 192 5.07 14.80 -12.34
N LYS A 193 5.04 13.52 -11.97
CA LYS A 193 4.07 12.55 -12.47
C LYS A 193 2.84 12.42 -11.56
N ILE A 194 1.76 11.86 -12.10
CA ILE A 194 0.42 11.95 -11.52
C ILE A 194 0.34 11.40 -10.08
N PHE A 195 1.09 10.34 -9.75
CA PHE A 195 1.06 9.78 -8.39
C PHE A 195 1.62 10.75 -7.34
N ALA A 196 2.82 11.29 -7.59
CA ALA A 196 3.40 12.28 -6.70
C ALA A 196 2.55 13.56 -6.67
N LYS A 197 2.07 14.05 -7.83
CA LYS A 197 1.14 15.19 -7.88
C LYS A 197 -0.11 14.96 -7.02
N SER A 198 -0.65 13.74 -6.99
CA SER A 198 -1.79 13.36 -6.17
C SER A 198 -1.46 13.40 -4.68
N ILE A 199 -0.33 12.82 -4.26
CA ILE A 199 0.11 12.81 -2.85
C ILE A 199 0.32 14.23 -2.33
N PHE A 200 0.96 15.08 -3.13
CA PHE A 200 1.28 16.45 -2.73
C PHE A 200 0.18 17.47 -3.03
N TYR A 201 -1.01 17.01 -3.45
CA TYR A 201 -2.16 17.88 -3.67
C TYR A 201 -2.69 18.45 -2.34
N GLY A 202 -2.84 19.78 -2.26
CA GLY A 202 -3.44 20.45 -1.10
C GLY A 202 -2.58 20.49 0.18
N THR A 203 -1.30 20.10 0.09
CA THR A 203 -0.15 20.25 1.03
C THR A 203 -0.27 19.92 2.52
N ASN A 204 -1.45 19.77 3.11
CA ASN A 204 -1.60 19.70 4.57
C ASN A 204 -1.62 18.26 5.13
N LEU A 205 -1.92 17.27 4.30
CA LEU A 205 -2.04 15.87 4.69
C LEU A 205 -1.08 15.02 3.84
N LEU A 206 0.16 14.87 4.32
CA LEU A 206 1.16 14.02 3.68
C LEU A 206 1.50 12.83 4.58
N PRO A 207 1.88 11.68 3.99
CA PRO A 207 2.41 10.56 4.75
C PRO A 207 3.61 10.98 5.62
N LYS A 208 3.74 10.36 6.80
CA LYS A 208 4.91 10.58 7.67
C LYS A 208 6.16 9.93 7.08
N TYR A 209 6.00 8.78 6.42
CA TYR A 209 7.11 7.96 5.95
C TYR A 209 6.91 7.44 4.53
N ILE A 210 8.02 7.27 3.82
CA ILE A 210 8.07 6.56 2.53
C ILE A 210 9.02 5.37 2.64
N ILE A 211 8.56 4.23 2.14
CA ILE A 211 9.36 3.01 2.03
C ILE A 211 9.77 2.86 0.57
N ASN A 212 11.08 2.88 0.32
CA ASN A 212 11.62 2.62 -1.00
C ASN A 212 12.12 1.18 -1.06
N GLY A 213 11.94 0.51 -2.18
CA GLY A 213 12.54 -0.80 -2.37
C GLY A 213 12.78 -1.20 -3.80
N SER A 214 13.66 -2.19 -3.96
CA SER A 214 14.01 -2.82 -5.23
C SER A 214 14.27 -4.31 -5.04
N TRP A 215 14.07 -5.10 -6.10
CA TRP A 215 14.48 -6.51 -6.15
C TRP A 215 15.87 -6.69 -6.80
N HIS A 216 16.67 -5.62 -6.79
CA HIS A 216 18.07 -5.63 -7.19
C HIS A 216 18.91 -5.08 -6.04
N ARG A 217 20.21 -5.42 -6.01
CA ARG A 217 21.17 -4.83 -5.07
C ARG A 217 21.13 -3.29 -5.18
N LEU A 218 21.06 -2.59 -4.04
CA LEU A 218 21.09 -1.12 -4.02
C LEU A 218 22.39 -0.63 -4.66
N GLU A 219 22.27 0.12 -5.74
CA GLU A 219 23.33 1.02 -6.15
C GLU A 219 23.31 2.29 -5.29
N PRO A 220 24.42 3.04 -5.19
CA PRO A 220 24.46 4.30 -4.44
C PRO A 220 23.37 5.30 -4.83
N LYS A 221 22.90 5.26 -6.09
CA LYS A 221 21.79 6.07 -6.59
C LYS A 221 20.42 5.69 -5.99
N ASP A 222 20.24 4.42 -5.59
CA ASP A 222 19.02 3.89 -4.98
C ASP A 222 18.94 4.14 -3.48
N ARG A 223 20.04 4.62 -2.88
CA ARG A 223 20.12 5.06 -1.46
C ARG A 223 19.79 6.54 -1.28
N LYS A 224 19.12 7.14 -2.26
CA LYS A 224 18.61 8.51 -2.20
C LYS A 224 17.09 8.46 -2.11
N PRO A 225 16.46 9.42 -1.41
CA PRO A 225 15.02 9.53 -1.45
C PRO A 225 14.56 9.98 -2.84
N PHE A 226 13.52 9.34 -3.38
CA PHE A 226 12.94 9.76 -4.65
C PHE A 226 12.30 11.15 -4.56
N TRP A 227 11.75 11.50 -3.39
CA TRP A 227 11.16 12.81 -3.12
C TRP A 227 11.99 13.54 -2.06
N LYS A 228 12.44 14.75 -2.41
CA LYS A 228 13.30 15.59 -1.55
C LYS A 228 12.66 15.92 -0.19
N GLU A 229 11.33 15.87 -0.12
CA GLU A 229 10.53 16.09 1.09
C GLU A 229 10.76 15.01 2.16
N TYR A 230 11.26 13.82 1.77
CA TYR A 230 11.53 12.68 2.64
C TYR A 230 13.02 12.36 2.68
N ASN A 231 13.83 13.20 3.35
CA ASN A 231 15.30 13.12 3.25
C ASN A 231 16.01 12.57 4.50
N LYS A 232 15.27 12.18 5.54
CA LYS A 232 15.83 11.54 6.72
C LYS A 232 15.76 10.02 6.58
N LEU A 233 16.89 9.37 6.30
CA LEU A 233 16.97 7.90 6.35
C LEU A 233 16.80 7.46 7.81
N LEU A 234 15.80 6.61 8.06
CA LEU A 234 15.47 6.12 9.40
C LEU A 234 15.84 4.65 9.58
N TRP A 235 15.75 3.86 8.52
CA TRP A 235 16.02 2.42 8.56
C TRP A 235 16.40 1.89 7.18
N GLU A 236 17.30 0.91 7.12
CA GLU A 236 17.57 0.15 5.91
C GLU A 236 17.67 -1.35 6.20
N MET A 237 17.33 -2.15 5.19
CA MET A 237 17.57 -3.58 5.18
C MET A 237 18.02 -4.00 3.79
N SER A 238 19.13 -4.73 3.75
CA SER A 238 19.72 -5.29 2.54
C SER A 238 19.90 -6.79 2.72
N GLN A 239 19.16 -7.62 1.99
CA GLN A 239 19.32 -9.09 2.00
C GLN A 239 19.15 -9.69 0.60
N LYS A 240 20.15 -10.48 0.15
CA LYS A 240 20.09 -11.34 -1.06
C LYS A 240 19.33 -10.67 -2.22
N ASP A 241 19.83 -9.51 -2.65
CA ASP A 241 19.32 -8.69 -3.77
C ASP A 241 17.97 -7.99 -3.54
N ARG A 242 17.48 -7.94 -2.30
CA ARG A 242 16.26 -7.21 -1.94
C ARG A 242 16.59 -6.17 -0.91
N ASN A 243 16.14 -4.96 -1.16
CA ASN A 243 16.45 -3.84 -0.31
C ASN A 243 15.21 -3.02 0.00
N LEU A 244 15.10 -2.59 1.25
CA LEU A 244 14.12 -1.63 1.70
C LEU A 244 14.82 -0.52 2.46
N THR A 245 14.40 0.72 2.23
CA THR A 245 14.79 1.87 3.04
C THR A 245 13.55 2.60 3.48
N LEU A 246 13.57 3.13 4.70
CA LEU A 246 12.51 3.96 5.27
C LEU A 246 13.01 5.39 5.39
N TRP A 247 12.24 6.32 4.86
CA TRP A 247 12.54 7.75 4.87
C TRP A 247 11.46 8.53 5.60
N GLY A 248 11.88 9.38 6.55
CA GLY A 248 11.00 10.32 7.24
C GLY A 248 10.91 11.66 6.51
N ARG A 249 9.72 12.28 6.61
CA ARG A 249 9.48 13.66 6.16
C ARG A 249 10.19 14.66 7.06
N ASN A 250 10.76 15.73 6.49
CA ASN A 250 11.13 16.91 7.29
C ASN A 250 9.87 17.68 7.66
N VAL A 251 9.66 17.90 8.96
CA VAL A 251 8.60 18.78 9.48
C VAL A 251 9.20 20.17 9.70
#